data_AF-A0A2X1QSQ3-F1
#
_entry.id   AF-A0A2X1QSQ3-F1
#
_cell.length_a   1.000
_cell.length_b   1.000
_cell.length_c   1.000
_cell.angle_alpha   90.00
_cell.angle_beta   90.00
_cell.angle_gamma   90.00
#
_symmetry.space_group_name_H-M   'P 1'
#
loop_
_entity.id
_entity.type
_entity.pdbx_description
1 polymer ?
#
loop_
_entity_poly.entity_id
_entity_poly.type
_entity_poly.pdbx_seq_one_letter_code
_entity_poly.pdbx_strand_id
1 'polypeptide(L)' 'MRAIAVKCDLCHFDDQGPACVRTCPTNALMLVDSRDIAQASKRKRQLTFNTDLGDLSLFQAQQGERE' A
#
# COMPACT_ATOMS: atom_id res chain seq x y z
N MET A 1 -11.95 -36.18 17.87
CA MET A 1 -12.16 -34.81 17.36
C MET A 1 -10.86 -34.32 16.74
N ARG A 2 -10.86 -33.88 15.48
CA ARG A 2 -9.65 -33.39 14.79
C ARG A 2 -9.79 -31.88 14.62
N ALA A 3 -8.88 -31.11 15.19
CA ALA A 3 -8.82 -29.65 15.04
C ALA A 3 -7.95 -29.31 13.82
N ILE A 4 -8.42 -28.39 12.97
CA ILE A 4 -7.71 -27.92 11.79
C ILE A 4 -7.63 -26.40 11.86
N ALA A 5 -6.42 -25.86 11.71
CA ALA A 5 -6.19 -24.43 11.60
C ALA A 5 -6.13 -24.04 10.12
N VAL A 6 -6.84 -22.96 9.77
CA VAL A 6 -6.87 -22.38 8.41
C VAL A 6 -6.43 -20.92 8.49
N LYS A 7 -5.56 -20.50 7.58
CA LYS A 7 -5.05 -19.12 7.47
C LYS A 7 -5.28 -18.61 6.05
N CYS A 8 -5.39 -17.29 5.90
CA CYS A 8 -5.37 -16.63 4.60
C CYS A 8 -4.06 -16.93 3.85
N ASP A 9 -4.20 -17.34 2.59
CA ASP A 9 -3.12 -17.69 1.67
C ASP A 9 -2.93 -16.62 0.56
N LEU A 10 -3.57 -15.46 0.71
CA LEU A 10 -3.57 -14.37 -0.26
C LEU A 10 -4.14 -14.75 -1.63
N CYS A 11 -5.05 -15.75 -1.68
CA CYS A 11 -5.64 -16.24 -2.92
C CYS A 11 -4.57 -16.71 -3.92
N HIS A 12 -3.55 -17.45 -3.44
CA HIS A 12 -2.40 -17.89 -4.26
C HIS A 12 -2.78 -18.62 -5.57
N PHE A 13 -3.98 -19.21 -5.62
CA PHE A 13 -4.51 -19.95 -6.77
C PHE A 13 -5.26 -19.08 -7.80
N ASP A 14 -5.51 -17.80 -7.51
CA ASP A 14 -6.24 -16.89 -8.38
C ASP A 14 -5.26 -15.88 -9.00
N ASP A 15 -5.14 -15.89 -10.33
CA ASP A 15 -4.30 -14.94 -11.08
C ASP A 15 -4.77 -13.48 -10.93
N GLN A 16 -6.04 -13.26 -10.54
CA GLN A 16 -6.55 -11.93 -10.21
C GLN A 16 -6.07 -11.42 -8.84
N GLY A 17 -5.34 -12.24 -8.07
CA GLY A 17 -4.78 -11.89 -6.77
C GLY A 17 -5.77 -11.95 -5.59
N PRO A 18 -5.53 -11.21 -4.49
CA PRO A 18 -6.37 -11.26 -3.31
C PRO A 18 -7.78 -10.70 -3.54
N ALA A 19 -8.80 -11.54 -3.42
CA ALA A 19 -10.20 -11.14 -3.58
C ALA A 19 -10.63 -10.05 -2.58
N CYS A 20 -10.07 -10.05 -1.37
CA CYS A 20 -10.36 -9.02 -0.35
C CYS A 20 -9.93 -7.61 -0.77
N VAL A 21 -8.84 -7.48 -1.55
CA VAL A 21 -8.40 -6.20 -2.10
C VAL A 21 -9.36 -5.73 -3.19
N ARG A 22 -9.73 -6.61 -4.13
CA ARG A 22 -10.62 -6.27 -5.27
C ARG A 22 -12.03 -5.86 -4.84
N THR A 23 -12.59 -6.54 -3.84
CA THR A 23 -13.98 -6.31 -3.40
C THR A 23 -14.10 -5.16 -2.41
N CYS A 24 -13.00 -4.60 -1.91
CA CYS A 24 -13.05 -3.56 -0.89
C CYS A 24 -13.64 -2.25 -1.46
N PRO A 25 -14.85 -1.84 -1.04
CA PRO A 25 -15.54 -0.70 -1.67
C PRO A 25 -14.88 0.65 -1.35
N THR A 26 -14.13 0.71 -0.25
CA THR A 26 -13.45 1.94 0.21
C THR A 26 -11.98 1.99 -0.20
N ASN A 27 -11.48 1.00 -0.94
CA ASN A 27 -10.05 0.89 -1.29
C ASN A 27 -9.11 0.96 -0.07
N ALA A 28 -9.56 0.40 1.07
CA ALA A 28 -8.81 0.39 2.31
C ALA A 28 -7.69 -0.66 2.34
N LEU A 29 -7.84 -1.75 1.59
CA LEU A 29 -6.84 -2.80 1.48
C LEU A 29 -6.00 -2.61 0.22
N MET A 30 -4.69 -2.76 0.35
CA MET A 30 -3.74 -2.77 -0.77
C MET A 30 -2.73 -3.89 -0.57
N LEU A 31 -2.40 -4.61 -1.63
CA LEU A 31 -1.30 -5.56 -1.64
C LEU A 31 -0.01 -4.78 -1.91
N VAL A 32 0.97 -4.90 -1.01
CA VAL A 32 2.26 -4.21 -1.10
C VAL A 32 3.39 -5.21 -1.00
N ASP A 33 4.42 -5.02 -1.83
CA ASP A 33 5.64 -5.80 -1.78
C ASP A 33 6.82 -5.00 -1.20
N SER A 34 7.97 -5.66 -1.01
CA SER A 34 9.16 -4.99 -0.47
C SER A 34 9.74 -3.92 -1.38
N ARG A 35 9.53 -4.02 -2.70
CA ARG A 35 9.98 -3.02 -3.68
C ARG A 35 9.12 -1.77 -3.58
N ASP A 36 7.80 -1.92 -3.41
CA ASP A 36 6.88 -0.79 -3.19
C ASP A 36 7.31 0.02 -1.96
N ILE A 37 7.62 -0.69 -0.87
CA ILE A 37 8.10 -0.07 0.38
C ILE A 37 9.43 0.66 0.15
N ALA A 38 10.38 0.03 -0.54
CA ALA A 38 11.68 0.63 -0.83
C ALA A 38 11.55 1.89 -1.72
N GLN A 39 10.67 1.85 -2.72
CA GLN A 39 10.37 2.98 -3.59
C GLN A 39 9.69 4.11 -2.83
N ALA A 40 8.67 3.81 -2.02
CA ALA A 40 8.01 4.80 -1.18
C ALA A 40 9.00 5.47 -0.20
N SER A 41 9.91 4.68 0.39
CA SER A 41 10.99 5.17 1.24
C SER A 41 11.97 6.09 0.49
N LYS A 42 12.34 5.72 -0.73
CA LYS A 42 13.18 6.56 -1.61
C LYS A 42 12.49 7.87 -1.99
N ARG A 43 11.22 7.81 -2.39
CA ARG A 43 10.41 9.01 -2.72
C ARG A 43 10.35 9.96 -1.53
N LYS A 44 10.08 9.45 -0.33
CA LYS A 44 10.08 10.25 0.91
C LYS A 44 11.42 10.98 1.12
N ARG A 45 12.56 10.28 0.98
CA ARG A 45 13.90 10.90 1.12
C ARG A 45 14.15 12.00 0.08
N GLN A 46 13.77 11.75 -1.17
CA GLN A 46 13.93 12.72 -2.26
C GLN A 46 13.08 13.96 -2.04
N LEU A 47 11.85 13.79 -1.57
CA LEU A 47 10.97 14.91 -1.23
C LEU A 47 11.57 15.76 -0.11
N THR A 48 12.05 15.15 0.98
CA THR A 48 12.71 15.92 2.07
C THR A 48 13.93 16.70 1.58
N PHE A 49 14.69 16.18 0.61
CA PHE A 49 15.81 16.90 0.01
C PHE A 49 15.36 18.08 -0.87
N ASN A 50 14.24 17.94 -1.57
CA ASN A 50 13.75 18.93 -2.53
C ASN A 50 12.81 19.99 -1.93
N THR A 51 12.33 19.80 -0.69
CA THR A 51 11.51 20.80 0.00
C THR A 51 12.41 21.84 0.65
N ASP A 52 12.44 23.05 0.10
CA ASP A 52 12.94 24.22 0.82
C ASP A 52 12.17 24.34 2.14
N LEU A 53 12.88 24.62 3.24
CA LEU A 53 12.40 24.59 4.63
C LEU A 53 11.07 25.34 4.91
N GLY A 54 10.57 26.13 3.96
CA GLY A 54 9.34 26.92 4.07
C GLY A 54 8.08 26.35 3.39
N ASP A 55 8.14 25.29 2.57
CA ASP A 55 6.96 24.82 1.83
C ASP A 55 6.33 23.55 2.45
N LEU A 56 5.43 23.75 3.41
CA LEU A 56 4.65 22.68 4.07
C LEU A 56 3.49 22.12 3.21
N SER A 57 3.32 22.59 1.96
CA SER A 57 2.24 22.15 1.07
C SER A 57 2.33 20.66 0.68
N LEU A 58 3.51 20.06 0.76
CA LEU A 58 3.77 18.66 0.40
C LEU A 58 3.18 17.62 1.37
N PHE A 59 2.88 17.99 2.62
CA PHE A 59 2.18 17.08 3.54
C PHE A 59 0.72 16.84 3.12
N GLN A 60 0.10 17.79 2.41
CA GLN A 60 -1.27 17.65 1.91
C GLN A 60 -1.33 16.81 0.61
N ALA A 61 -0.27 16.81 -0.20
CA ALA A 61 -0.20 16.05 -1.45
C ALA A 61 -0.24 14.52 -1.24
N GLN A 62 0.10 14.01 -0.04
CA GLN A 62 0.01 12.59 0.26
C GLN A 62 -1.44 12.07 0.45
N GLN A 63 -2.44 12.96 0.49
CA GLN A 63 -3.85 12.59 0.66
C GLN A 63 -4.66 12.60 -0.66
N GLY A 64 -4.06 13.00 -1.80
CA GLY A 64 -4.80 13.33 -3.03
C GLY A 64 -4.52 12.51 -4.29
N GLU A 65 -3.64 11.50 -4.28
CA GLU A 65 -3.33 10.70 -5.49
C GLU A 65 -4.07 9.34 -5.49
N ARG A 66 -5.41 9.36 -5.48
CA ARG A 66 -6.25 8.20 -5.86
C ARG A 66 -7.52 8.69 -6.55
N GLU A 67 -7.40 9.01 -7.83
CA GLU A 67 -8.45 8.69 -8.82
C GLU A 67 -8.28 7.23 -9.25
#